data_AF-A0A2R5ENH4-F1
#
_entry.id   AF-A0A2R5ENH4-F1
#
_cell.length_a   1.000
_cell.length_b   1.000
_cell.length_c   1.000
_cell.angle_alpha   90.00
_cell.angle_beta   90.00
_cell.angle_gamma   90.00
#
_symmetry.space_group_name_H-M   'P 1'
#
loop_
_entity.id
_entity.type
_entity.pdbx_description
1 polymer ?
#
loop_
_entity_poly.entity_id
_entity_poly.type
_entity_poly.pdbx_seq_one_letter_code
_entity_poly.pdbx_strand_id
1 'polypeptide(L)'
;MDYSRGLKLLIGAVIFVSVGVGGAVAYQNVYAKSATTQSSVSPQTYSLNESGQTYGSAGDTIPDEMLPDLIHGGSVDGLAGYVLKSDYLKGGTDVPLYDVEGKNIIGSIHIAGAKSLDFYPENENGQTYGSDADATSPETRPDLIRAIGEDGIEGYVLKKDLDGELPKTPEEAIAKQNSRSPGGRDIPLYDVDGETVIGVFHVG
;
A
#
# COMPACT_ATOMS: atom_id res chain seq x y z
N MET A 1 -13.02 64.89 24.27
CA MET A 1 -13.99 65.50 23.35
C MET A 1 -13.51 65.25 21.93
N ASP A 2 -14.23 64.34 21.28
CA ASP A 2 -14.13 63.93 19.89
C ASP A 2 -14.07 65.09 18.91
N TYR A 3 -13.37 64.94 17.78
CA TYR A 3 -14.03 64.52 16.53
C TYR A 3 -13.03 64.36 15.39
N SER A 4 -13.09 63.18 14.77
CA SER A 4 -12.44 62.78 13.54
C SER A 4 -12.98 63.57 12.33
N ARG A 5 -12.09 64.12 11.49
CA ARG A 5 -12.37 64.60 10.12
C ARG A 5 -11.04 64.50 9.37
N GLY A 6 -10.88 63.91 8.19
CA GLY A 6 -11.79 63.35 7.21
C GLY A 6 -10.91 63.22 5.97
N LEU A 7 -10.49 61.99 5.66
CA LEU A 7 -9.60 61.66 4.54
C LEU A 7 -10.32 61.99 3.22
N LYS A 8 -9.92 63.10 2.59
CA LYS A 8 -10.34 63.43 1.22
C LYS A 8 -9.42 62.69 0.24
N LEU A 9 -9.79 61.46 -0.13
CA LEU A 9 -9.24 60.80 -1.32
C LEU A 9 -10.13 61.14 -2.52
N LEU A 10 -9.58 62.01 -3.38
CA LEU A 10 -10.15 62.37 -4.66
C LEU A 10 -10.10 61.17 -5.61
N ILE A 11 -11.25 60.93 -6.22
CA ILE A 11 -11.57 59.91 -7.21
C ILE A 11 -10.73 60.15 -8.48
N GLY A 12 -9.95 59.15 -8.88
CA GLY A 12 -9.33 59.04 -10.19
C GLY A 12 -9.63 57.64 -10.74
N ALA A 13 -10.78 57.51 -11.39
CA ALA A 13 -11.21 56.29 -12.06
C ALA A 13 -10.32 56.01 -13.28
N VAL A 14 -9.62 54.88 -13.28
CA VAL A 14 -9.12 54.24 -14.50
C VAL A 14 -9.72 52.84 -14.54
N ILE A 15 -10.80 52.73 -15.30
CA ILE A 15 -11.49 51.48 -15.61
C ILE A 15 -10.64 50.77 -16.67
N PHE A 16 -9.90 49.74 -16.28
CA PHE A 16 -9.44 48.73 -17.22
C PHE A 16 -10.54 47.69 -17.38
N VAL A 17 -11.27 47.78 -18.49
CA VAL A 17 -12.17 46.73 -18.97
C VAL A 17 -11.30 45.59 -19.50
N SER A 18 -10.98 44.61 -18.64
CA SER A 18 -10.52 43.31 -19.11
C SER A 18 -11.75 42.45 -19.39
N VAL A 19 -12.05 42.25 -20.68
CA VAL A 19 -13.07 41.30 -21.14
C VAL A 19 -12.64 39.90 -20.73
N GLY A 20 -13.12 39.45 -19.58
CA GLY A 20 -12.99 38.06 -19.14
C GLY A 20 -14.00 37.21 -19.89
N VAL A 21 -13.59 36.61 -21.00
CA VAL A 21 -14.24 35.41 -21.53
C VAL A 21 -13.82 34.25 -20.63
N GLY A 22 -14.51 34.10 -19.50
CA GLY A 22 -14.38 32.96 -18.59
C GLY A 22 -15.69 32.19 -18.62
N GLY A 23 -15.82 31.29 -19.59
CA GLY A 23 -17.00 30.43 -19.73
C GLY A 23 -17.21 29.62 -18.46
N ALA A 24 -18.43 29.68 -17.92
CA ALA A 24 -18.92 28.67 -16.99
C ALA A 24 -18.94 27.33 -17.73
N VAL A 25 -17.98 26.45 -17.43
CA VAL A 25 -18.08 25.04 -17.81
C VAL A 25 -19.09 24.39 -16.88
N ALA A 26 -20.36 24.39 -17.31
CA ALA A 26 -21.33 23.43 -16.84
C ALA A 26 -20.89 22.06 -17.35
N TYR A 27 -20.25 21.26 -16.49
CA TYR A 27 -20.00 19.86 -16.79
C TYR A 27 -21.33 19.11 -16.74
N GLN A 28 -21.89 18.85 -17.91
CA GLN A 28 -22.94 17.87 -18.12
C GLN A 28 -22.34 16.47 -17.94
N ASN A 29 -22.88 15.69 -17.01
CA ASN A 29 -22.62 14.25 -16.93
C ASN A 29 -23.16 13.58 -18.20
N VAL A 30 -22.27 13.26 -19.13
CA VAL A 30 -22.60 12.43 -20.29
C VAL A 30 -22.26 10.98 -19.98
N TYR A 31 -23.21 10.25 -19.41
CA TYR A 31 -23.33 8.81 -19.63
C TYR A 31 -24.80 8.49 -19.86
N ALA A 32 -25.22 8.62 -21.12
CA ALA A 32 -26.50 8.14 -21.57
C ALA A 32 -26.34 6.83 -22.36
N LYS A 33 -26.95 5.77 -21.82
CA LYS A 33 -27.72 4.73 -22.52
C LYS A 33 -26.97 3.57 -23.20
N SER A 34 -26.94 2.44 -22.49
CA SER A 34 -27.37 1.14 -23.01
C SER A 34 -28.10 0.37 -21.90
N ALA A 35 -29.22 -0.26 -22.25
CA ALA A 35 -30.21 -0.80 -21.32
C ALA A 35 -30.01 -2.30 -21.06
N THR A 36 -30.32 -2.70 -19.82
CA THR A 36 -30.64 -4.06 -19.32
C THR A 36 -29.44 -4.99 -19.16
N THR A 37 -28.87 -5.15 -17.96
CA THR A 37 -29.42 -6.00 -16.90
C THR A 37 -28.96 -5.54 -15.51
N GLN A 38 -29.88 -5.68 -14.57
CA GLN A 38 -29.92 -5.22 -13.19
C GLN A 38 -28.81 -5.81 -12.29
N SER A 39 -27.99 -4.95 -11.68
CA SER A 39 -27.36 -5.14 -10.37
C SER A 39 -27.04 -3.75 -9.83
N SER A 40 -27.68 -3.39 -8.71
CA SER A 40 -27.58 -2.06 -8.10
C SER A 40 -26.19 -1.84 -7.49
N VAL A 41 -25.27 -1.25 -8.25
CA VAL A 41 -24.03 -0.69 -7.70
C VAL A 41 -24.28 0.81 -7.57
N SER A 42 -24.39 1.31 -6.33
CA SER A 42 -24.37 2.75 -6.07
C SER A 42 -23.12 3.36 -6.73
N PRO A 43 -23.18 4.56 -7.35
CA PRO A 43 -21.98 5.21 -7.86
C PRO A 43 -21.03 5.47 -6.68
N GLN A 44 -19.97 4.67 -6.55
CA GLN A 44 -18.85 4.97 -5.66
C GLN A 44 -18.30 6.32 -6.13
N THR A 45 -18.45 7.35 -5.30
CA THR A 45 -17.97 8.70 -5.60
C THR A 45 -16.62 8.85 -4.90
N TYR A 46 -15.54 8.73 -5.66
CA TYR A 46 -14.19 8.93 -5.15
C TYR A 46 -13.92 10.42 -4.88
N SER A 47 -13.02 10.67 -3.94
CA SER A 47 -12.52 12.03 -3.71
C SER A 47 -11.54 12.42 -4.82
N LEU A 48 -11.39 13.73 -5.05
CA LEU A 48 -10.43 14.28 -6.01
C LEU A 48 -9.27 14.93 -5.26
N ASN A 49 -8.05 14.67 -5.70
CA ASN A 49 -6.86 15.36 -5.23
C ASN A 49 -6.68 16.71 -5.97
N GLU A 50 -5.65 17.50 -5.63
CA GLU A 50 -5.44 18.83 -6.25
C GLU A 50 -5.14 18.72 -7.76
N SER A 51 -4.63 17.58 -8.18
CA SER A 51 -4.33 17.26 -9.57
C SER A 51 -5.55 16.76 -10.35
N GLY A 52 -6.71 16.65 -9.71
CA GLY A 52 -7.96 16.18 -10.30
C GLY A 52 -8.04 14.66 -10.50
N GLN A 53 -7.15 13.90 -9.86
CA GLN A 53 -7.19 12.43 -9.88
C GLN A 53 -8.15 11.92 -8.82
N THR A 54 -8.84 10.83 -9.14
CA THR A 54 -9.71 10.14 -8.19
C THR A 54 -8.88 9.29 -7.24
N TYR A 55 -9.19 9.35 -5.93
CA TYR A 55 -8.53 8.51 -4.93
C TYR A 55 -9.51 7.89 -3.93
N GLY A 56 -9.17 6.69 -3.44
CA GLY A 56 -9.96 5.97 -2.45
C GLY A 56 -9.67 4.48 -2.40
N SER A 57 -10.40 3.73 -1.58
CA SER A 57 -10.23 2.28 -1.46
C SER A 57 -10.86 1.54 -2.64
N ALA A 58 -10.15 0.54 -3.15
CA ALA A 58 -10.73 -0.44 -4.07
C ALA A 58 -11.51 -1.46 -3.24
N GLY A 59 -12.82 -1.58 -3.47
CA GLY A 59 -13.61 -2.69 -2.93
C GLY A 59 -13.57 -3.89 -3.86
N ASP A 60 -13.66 -5.11 -3.32
CA ASP A 60 -13.57 -6.37 -4.09
C ASP A 60 -14.65 -6.49 -5.18
N THR A 61 -15.80 -5.83 -4.97
CA THR A 61 -16.94 -5.87 -5.89
C THR A 61 -16.91 -4.76 -6.94
N ILE A 62 -15.87 -3.92 -6.96
CA ILE A 62 -15.78 -2.78 -7.88
C ILE A 62 -15.15 -3.25 -9.21
N PRO A 63 -15.85 -3.06 -10.35
CA PRO A 63 -15.26 -3.32 -11.66
C PRO A 63 -13.99 -2.49 -11.89
N ASP A 64 -13.01 -3.03 -12.60
CA ASP A 64 -11.72 -2.37 -12.84
C ASP A 64 -11.88 -0.98 -13.47
N GLU A 65 -12.89 -0.83 -14.34
CA GLU A 65 -13.23 0.45 -14.98
C GLU A 65 -13.62 1.53 -13.95
N MET A 66 -14.27 1.12 -12.86
CA MET A 66 -14.76 1.98 -11.79
C MET A 66 -13.76 2.13 -10.64
N LEU A 67 -12.52 1.66 -10.77
CA LEU A 67 -11.48 1.92 -9.78
C LEU A 67 -10.97 3.37 -9.88
N PRO A 68 -10.58 3.98 -8.74
CA PRO A 68 -9.97 5.30 -8.74
C PRO A 68 -8.59 5.26 -9.38
N ASP A 69 -8.05 6.42 -9.74
CA ASP A 69 -6.70 6.57 -10.28
C ASP A 69 -5.64 6.22 -9.22
N LEU A 70 -5.91 6.56 -7.96
CA LEU A 70 -5.09 6.29 -6.78
C LEU A 70 -5.85 5.39 -5.79
N ILE A 71 -5.38 4.17 -5.62
CA ILE A 71 -6.03 3.15 -4.79
C ILE A 71 -5.36 3.12 -3.42
N HIS A 72 -6.13 3.34 -2.35
CA HIS A 72 -5.60 3.34 -1.00
C HIS A 72 -4.90 2.02 -0.68
N GLY A 73 -3.61 2.14 -0.41
CA GLY A 73 -2.67 1.05 -0.26
C GLY A 73 -2.27 0.73 1.18
N GLY A 74 -2.70 1.53 2.15
CA GLY A 74 -2.27 1.40 3.55
C GLY A 74 -1.73 2.73 4.07
N SER A 75 -0.85 2.68 5.07
CA SER A 75 -0.24 3.89 5.64
C SER A 75 1.20 3.66 6.00
N VAL A 76 2.06 4.63 5.70
CA VAL A 76 3.48 4.66 6.08
C VAL A 76 3.67 5.85 7.01
N ASP A 77 4.18 5.63 8.22
CA ASP A 77 4.40 6.67 9.24
C ASP A 77 3.15 7.54 9.54
N GLY A 78 1.96 6.93 9.47
CA GLY A 78 0.69 7.62 9.69
C GLY A 78 0.20 8.46 8.50
N LEU A 79 0.91 8.46 7.37
CA LEU A 79 0.48 9.05 6.11
C LEU A 79 -0.21 7.99 5.24
N ALA A 80 -1.38 8.31 4.71
CA ALA A 80 -2.08 7.43 3.78
C ALA A 80 -1.27 7.25 2.48
N GLY A 81 -1.01 5.99 2.11
CA GLY A 81 -0.33 5.61 0.89
C GLY A 81 -1.30 5.11 -0.18
N TYR A 82 -0.97 5.38 -1.44
CA TYR A 82 -1.82 5.06 -2.58
C TYR A 82 -1.02 4.41 -3.70
N VAL A 83 -1.62 3.42 -4.34
CA VAL A 83 -1.08 2.74 -5.52
C VAL A 83 -1.73 3.31 -6.78
N LEU A 84 -0.97 3.50 -7.86
CA LEU A 84 -1.55 3.84 -9.16
C LEU A 84 -2.43 2.71 -9.69
N LYS A 85 -3.60 3.04 -10.22
CA LYS A 85 -4.53 2.08 -10.84
C LYS A 85 -3.84 1.14 -11.84
N SER A 86 -2.93 1.68 -12.65
CA SER A 86 -2.17 0.87 -13.63
C SER A 86 -1.32 -0.20 -12.99
N ASP A 87 -0.73 0.07 -11.82
CA ASP A 87 0.17 -0.84 -11.14
C ASP A 87 -0.61 -1.83 -10.28
N TYR A 88 -1.70 -1.37 -9.67
CA TYR A 88 -2.69 -2.23 -9.02
C TYR A 88 -3.29 -3.28 -9.95
N LEU A 89 -3.63 -2.89 -11.19
CA LEU A 89 -4.19 -3.81 -12.19
C LEU A 89 -3.16 -4.80 -12.75
N LYS A 90 -1.86 -4.44 -12.75
CA LYS A 90 -0.78 -5.34 -13.12
C LYS A 90 -0.43 -6.31 -11.98
N GLY A 91 -0.55 -5.85 -10.74
CA GLY A 91 0.00 -6.52 -9.57
C GLY A 91 1.53 -6.57 -9.60
N GLY A 92 2.13 -7.18 -8.58
CA GLY A 92 3.57 -7.41 -8.52
C GLY A 92 4.19 -7.26 -7.14
N THR A 93 5.46 -7.62 -7.04
CA THR A 93 6.34 -7.29 -5.92
C THR A 93 6.77 -5.83 -6.02
N ASP A 94 6.94 -5.17 -4.88
CA ASP A 94 7.52 -3.82 -4.72
C ASP A 94 6.80 -2.72 -5.52
N VAL A 95 5.47 -2.72 -5.47
CA VAL A 95 4.67 -1.67 -6.09
C VAL A 95 4.81 -0.39 -5.27
N PRO A 96 5.17 0.76 -5.87
CA PRO A 96 5.35 2.00 -5.14
C PRO A 96 4.05 2.50 -4.51
N LEU A 97 4.13 2.93 -3.25
CA LEU A 97 3.12 3.71 -2.55
C LEU A 97 3.43 5.19 -2.70
N TYR A 98 2.48 5.92 -3.24
CA TYR A 98 2.53 7.36 -3.40
C TYR A 98 1.75 8.09 -2.32
N ASP A 99 2.05 9.35 -2.12
CA ASP A 99 1.18 10.27 -1.40
C ASP A 99 -0.18 10.46 -2.10
N VAL A 100 -1.11 11.19 -1.46
CA VAL A 100 -2.45 11.47 -2.00
C VAL A 100 -2.40 12.27 -3.32
N GLU A 101 -1.28 12.93 -3.60
CA GLU A 101 -1.05 13.66 -4.86
C GLU A 101 -0.52 12.75 -5.97
N GLY A 102 -0.20 11.49 -5.69
CA GLY A 102 0.33 10.54 -6.66
C GLY A 102 1.72 10.90 -7.19
N LYS A 103 2.48 11.73 -6.46
CA LYS A 103 3.73 12.33 -6.95
C LYS A 103 4.96 11.82 -6.20
N ASN A 104 4.87 11.75 -4.89
CA ASN A 104 6.00 11.36 -4.05
C ASN A 104 5.83 9.91 -3.62
N ILE A 105 6.86 9.10 -3.84
CA ILE A 105 6.91 7.74 -3.32
C ILE A 105 7.23 7.84 -1.82
N ILE A 106 6.39 7.21 -1.01
CA ILE A 106 6.49 7.19 0.46
C ILE A 106 6.71 5.77 1.01
N GLY A 107 6.68 4.75 0.16
CA GLY A 107 6.98 3.36 0.51
C GLY A 107 6.71 2.42 -0.66
N SER A 108 6.61 1.13 -0.37
CA SER A 108 6.30 0.06 -1.32
C SER A 108 5.30 -0.92 -0.71
N ILE A 109 4.60 -1.64 -1.57
CA ILE A 109 3.69 -2.71 -1.19
C ILE A 109 3.76 -3.88 -2.17
N HIS A 110 3.60 -5.09 -1.65
CA HIS A 110 3.34 -6.26 -2.44
C HIS A 110 1.85 -6.35 -2.80
N ILE A 111 1.54 -6.43 -4.10
CA ILE A 111 0.17 -6.66 -4.58
C ILE A 111 0.12 -8.07 -5.15
N ALA A 112 -0.26 -9.01 -4.29
CA ALA A 112 -0.54 -10.37 -4.70
C ALA A 112 -1.78 -10.40 -5.61
N GLY A 113 -1.85 -11.40 -6.48
CA GLY A 113 -2.99 -11.58 -7.38
C GLY A 113 -4.35 -11.54 -6.66
N ALA A 114 -5.40 -11.26 -7.44
CA ALA A 114 -6.77 -11.04 -6.97
C ALA A 114 -6.90 -9.97 -5.86
N LYS A 115 -6.18 -8.85 -5.98
CA LYS A 115 -6.52 -7.60 -5.28
C LYS A 115 -6.44 -7.69 -3.73
N SER A 116 -5.69 -8.64 -3.18
CA SER A 116 -5.36 -8.64 -1.75
C SER A 116 -4.10 -7.81 -1.54
N LEU A 117 -4.24 -6.77 -0.73
CA LEU A 117 -3.17 -5.85 -0.41
C LEU A 117 -2.54 -6.30 0.92
N ASP A 118 -1.62 -7.25 0.84
CA ASP A 118 -0.93 -7.77 2.02
C ASP A 118 0.19 -6.76 2.38
N PHE A 119 -0.11 -5.81 3.27
CA PHE A 119 0.82 -4.75 3.68
C PHE A 119 1.77 -5.28 4.76
N TYR A 120 3.05 -5.42 4.40
CA TYR A 120 4.14 -5.55 5.37
C TYR A 120 5.01 -4.29 5.31
N PRO A 121 5.39 -3.71 6.46
CA PRO A 121 6.43 -2.70 6.48
C PRO A 121 7.78 -3.29 6.02
N GLU A 122 8.63 -2.42 5.47
CA GLU A 122 10.00 -2.76 5.07
C GLU A 122 11.02 -2.12 6.03
N ASN A 123 12.12 -2.83 6.29
CA ASN A 123 13.24 -2.29 7.05
C ASN A 123 14.21 -1.48 6.15
N GLU A 124 15.29 -0.93 6.73
CA GLU A 124 16.29 -0.14 5.99
C GLU A 124 17.01 -0.94 4.87
N ASN A 125 16.95 -2.27 4.93
CA ASN A 125 17.52 -3.19 3.95
C ASN A 125 16.50 -3.61 2.86
N GLY A 126 15.29 -3.06 2.88
CA GLY A 126 14.20 -3.39 1.95
C GLY A 126 13.57 -4.76 2.20
N GLN A 127 13.74 -5.33 3.40
CA GLN A 127 13.14 -6.61 3.77
C GLN A 127 11.76 -6.38 4.40
N THR A 128 10.77 -7.12 3.94
CA THR A 128 9.42 -7.10 4.54
C THR A 128 9.41 -7.82 5.89
N TYR A 129 8.72 -7.28 6.89
CA TYR A 129 8.62 -7.91 8.22
C TYR A 129 7.20 -7.96 8.77
N GLY A 130 6.84 -9.08 9.41
CA GLY A 130 5.49 -9.26 9.94
C GLY A 130 5.16 -10.67 10.40
N SER A 131 3.88 -10.92 10.71
CA SER A 131 3.40 -12.24 11.14
C SER A 131 3.08 -13.11 9.94
N ASP A 132 3.48 -14.38 9.99
CA ASP A 132 3.10 -15.37 8.98
C ASP A 132 1.57 -15.56 8.87
N ALA A 133 0.86 -15.35 9.99
CA ALA A 133 -0.59 -15.48 10.04
C ALA A 133 -1.34 -14.46 9.18
N ASP A 134 -0.67 -13.35 8.80
CA ASP A 134 -1.25 -12.30 7.96
C ASP A 134 -1.05 -12.60 6.46
N ALA A 135 -0.26 -13.63 6.11
CA ALA A 135 0.00 -14.00 4.73
C ALA A 135 -1.16 -14.81 4.14
N THR A 136 -1.61 -14.42 2.95
CA THR A 136 -2.64 -15.16 2.20
C THR A 136 -2.12 -16.45 1.57
N SER A 137 -0.81 -16.59 1.38
CA SER A 137 -0.17 -17.77 0.80
C SER A 137 1.30 -17.90 1.24
N PRO A 138 1.94 -19.08 1.09
CA PRO A 138 3.35 -19.26 1.45
C PRO A 138 4.32 -18.33 0.71
N GLU A 139 3.96 -17.90 -0.50
CA GLU A 139 4.76 -17.00 -1.34
C GLU A 139 4.71 -15.56 -0.80
N THR A 140 3.57 -15.13 -0.25
CA THR A 140 3.31 -13.76 0.24
C THR A 140 3.76 -13.52 1.67
N ARG A 141 4.43 -14.51 2.29
CA ARG A 141 5.03 -14.36 3.62
C ARG A 141 6.16 -13.33 3.61
N PRO A 142 6.30 -12.54 4.68
CA PRO A 142 7.35 -11.55 4.78
C PRO A 142 8.73 -12.21 4.81
N ASP A 143 9.77 -11.46 4.45
CA ASP A 143 11.16 -11.92 4.50
C ASP A 143 11.61 -12.21 5.94
N LEU A 144 11.14 -11.39 6.88
CA LEU A 144 11.33 -11.50 8.32
C LEU A 144 10.01 -11.87 9.00
N ILE A 145 9.92 -13.11 9.44
CA ILE A 145 8.71 -13.68 10.05
C ILE A 145 8.79 -13.56 11.56
N ARG A 146 7.80 -12.91 12.18
CA ARG A 146 7.73 -12.72 13.63
C ARG A 146 7.74 -14.07 14.36
N ALA A 147 8.61 -14.19 15.35
CA ALA A 147 8.78 -15.38 16.17
C ALA A 147 9.09 -15.01 17.63
N ILE A 148 8.93 -15.99 18.52
CA ILE A 148 9.31 -15.88 19.93
C ILE A 148 10.45 -16.87 20.16
N GLY A 149 11.62 -16.36 20.54
CA GLY A 149 12.79 -17.18 20.83
C GLY A 149 12.63 -18.02 22.10
N GLU A 150 13.60 -18.91 22.35
CA GLU A 150 13.59 -19.82 23.51
C GLU A 150 13.51 -19.07 24.85
N ASP A 151 14.13 -17.88 24.93
CA ASP A 151 14.14 -17.04 26.12
C ASP A 151 12.88 -16.16 26.26
N GLY A 152 11.88 -16.35 25.40
CA GLY A 152 10.65 -15.55 25.37
C GLY A 152 10.82 -14.16 24.72
N ILE A 153 11.99 -13.89 24.15
CA ILE A 153 12.28 -12.66 23.41
C ILE A 153 11.52 -12.68 22.09
N GLU A 154 10.76 -11.63 21.81
CA GLU A 154 10.15 -11.44 20.50
C GLU A 154 11.19 -10.92 19.49
N GLY A 155 11.17 -11.47 18.28
CA GLY A 155 12.03 -11.08 17.19
C GLY A 155 11.53 -11.63 15.86
N TYR A 156 12.43 -11.80 14.91
CA TYR A 156 12.11 -12.26 13.57
C TYR A 156 13.03 -13.39 13.11
N VAL A 157 12.50 -14.34 12.36
CA VAL A 157 13.28 -15.37 11.67
C VAL A 157 13.24 -15.12 10.17
N LEU A 158 14.36 -15.36 9.49
CA LEU A 158 14.40 -15.25 8.04
C LEU A 158 13.58 -16.38 7.40
N LYS A 159 12.68 -16.03 6.49
CA LYS A 159 11.85 -16.98 5.72
C LYS A 159 12.69 -18.08 5.07
N LYS A 160 13.83 -17.72 4.47
CA LYS A 160 14.77 -18.68 3.87
C LYS A 160 15.35 -19.70 4.87
N ASP A 161 15.56 -19.31 6.12
CA ASP A 161 16.12 -20.19 7.15
C ASP A 161 15.02 -21.08 7.72
N LEU A 162 13.80 -20.53 7.84
CA LEU A 162 12.60 -21.25 8.26
C LEU A 162 12.14 -22.29 7.24
N ASP A 163 12.17 -21.98 5.95
CA ASP A 163 11.80 -22.92 4.88
C ASP A 163 12.94 -23.91 4.60
N GLY A 164 14.18 -23.43 4.69
CA GLY A 164 15.36 -24.16 4.27
C GLY A 164 15.41 -24.40 2.76
N GLU A 165 16.44 -25.11 2.33
CA GLU A 165 16.60 -25.46 0.91
C GLU A 165 15.59 -26.51 0.46
N LEU A 166 14.80 -26.17 -0.57
CA LEU A 166 13.91 -27.11 -1.24
C LEU A 166 14.71 -28.22 -1.96
N PRO A 167 14.33 -29.51 -1.79
CA PRO A 167 14.95 -30.61 -2.51
C PRO A 167 14.67 -30.51 -4.01
N LYS A 168 15.66 -30.81 -4.85
CA LYS A 168 15.55 -30.76 -6.32
C LYS A 168 15.10 -32.09 -6.92
N THR A 169 15.23 -33.18 -6.16
CA THR A 169 14.79 -34.52 -6.58
C THR A 169 14.05 -35.25 -5.46
N PRO A 170 13.22 -36.26 -5.79
CA PRO A 170 12.57 -37.11 -4.79
C PRO A 170 13.57 -37.81 -3.85
N GLU A 171 14.71 -38.26 -4.38
CA GLU A 171 15.75 -38.90 -3.58
C GLU A 171 16.36 -37.94 -2.55
N GLU A 172 16.60 -36.69 -2.95
CA GLU A 172 17.08 -35.64 -2.05
C GLU A 172 16.03 -35.31 -0.96
N ALA A 173 14.74 -35.31 -1.32
CA ALA A 173 13.66 -35.10 -0.36
C ALA A 173 13.62 -36.19 0.71
N ILE A 174 13.78 -37.46 0.32
CA ILE A 174 13.85 -38.60 1.26
C ILE A 174 15.11 -38.51 2.12
N ALA A 175 16.26 -38.17 1.54
CA ALA A 175 17.49 -37.99 2.29
C ALA A 175 17.36 -36.88 3.34
N LYS A 176 16.78 -35.72 2.97
CA LYS A 176 16.50 -34.62 3.91
C LYS A 176 15.57 -35.06 5.03
N GLN A 177 14.44 -35.72 4.70
CA GLN A 177 13.49 -36.25 5.69
C GLN A 177 14.18 -37.17 6.70
N ASN A 178 15.01 -38.11 6.24
CA ASN A 178 15.70 -39.07 7.09
C ASN A 178 16.85 -38.45 7.90
N SER A 179 17.43 -37.35 7.42
CA SER A 179 18.50 -36.62 8.11
C SER A 179 18.02 -35.60 9.13
N ARG A 180 16.70 -35.34 9.21
CA ARG A 180 16.14 -34.40 10.18
C ARG A 180 16.43 -34.91 11.59
N SER A 181 17.01 -34.03 12.41
CA SER A 181 17.19 -34.30 13.83
C SER A 181 15.82 -34.45 14.50
N PRO A 182 15.59 -35.50 15.31
CA PRO A 182 14.34 -35.67 16.05
C PRO A 182 14.13 -34.60 17.11
N GLY A 183 15.19 -33.87 17.49
CA GLY A 183 15.11 -32.72 18.40
C GLY A 183 15.02 -31.39 17.66
N GLY A 184 14.63 -31.36 16.39
CA GLY A 184 14.49 -30.11 15.66
C GLY A 184 15.81 -29.45 15.24
N ARG A 185 15.73 -28.16 14.92
CA ARG A 185 16.86 -27.29 14.56
C ARG A 185 16.68 -25.91 15.16
N ASP A 186 17.82 -25.26 15.38
CA ASP A 186 17.89 -23.89 15.86
C ASP A 186 18.01 -22.93 14.67
N ILE A 187 17.22 -21.87 14.70
CA ILE A 187 17.22 -20.79 13.72
C ILE A 187 17.60 -19.50 14.45
N PRO A 188 18.53 -18.68 13.93
CA PRO A 188 18.83 -17.39 14.56
C PRO A 188 17.59 -16.50 14.62
N LEU A 189 17.37 -15.87 15.77
CA LEU A 189 16.35 -14.85 15.96
C LEU A 189 17.00 -13.47 15.78
N TYR A 190 16.48 -12.67 14.87
CA TYR A 190 16.97 -11.36 14.50
C TYR A 190 16.08 -10.24 15.05
N ASP A 191 16.65 -9.04 15.17
CA ASP A 191 15.89 -7.79 15.29
C ASP A 191 15.23 -7.42 13.95
N VAL A 192 14.45 -6.34 13.93
CA VAL A 192 13.72 -5.84 12.75
C VAL A 192 14.64 -5.44 11.58
N ASP A 193 15.91 -5.14 11.87
CA ASP A 193 16.93 -4.84 10.85
C ASP A 193 17.32 -6.05 9.98
N GLY A 194 16.94 -7.27 10.41
CA GLY A 194 17.24 -8.53 9.72
C GLY A 194 18.72 -8.94 9.75
N GLU A 195 19.55 -8.25 10.51
CA GLU A 195 21.00 -8.48 10.60
C GLU A 195 21.46 -8.75 12.04
N THR A 196 20.90 -8.02 13.02
CA THR A 196 21.28 -8.14 14.42
C THR A 196 20.66 -9.38 15.03
N VAL A 197 21.50 -10.35 15.40
CA VAL A 197 21.05 -11.57 16.10
C VAL A 197 20.80 -11.25 17.58
N ILE A 198 19.56 -11.46 18.03
CA ILE A 198 19.09 -11.19 19.40
C ILE A 198 18.72 -12.46 20.17
N GLY A 199 18.74 -13.63 19.53
CA GLY A 199 18.47 -14.90 20.21
C GLY A 199 18.41 -16.09 19.27
N VAL A 200 17.70 -17.13 19.72
CA VAL A 200 17.50 -18.38 18.96
C VAL A 200 16.02 -18.75 19.00
N PHE A 201 15.50 -19.16 17.85
CA PHE A 201 14.18 -19.77 17.68
C PHE A 201 14.35 -21.27 17.38
N HIS A 202 13.76 -22.12 18.22
CA HIS A 202 13.84 -23.57 18.06
C HIS A 202 12.60 -24.11 17.33
N VAL A 203 12.83 -24.92 16.29
CA VAL A 203 11.77 -25.61 15.54
C VAL A 203 12.02 -27.12 15.52
N GLY A 204 11.10 -27.91 16.07
CA GLY A 204 11.24 -29.36 16.22
C GLY A 204 9.92 -30.09 16.32
#